data_AF-A0A452G991-F1
#
_entry.id   AF-A0A452G991-F1
#
_cell.length_a   1.000
_cell.length_b   1.000
_cell.length_c   1.000
_cell.angle_alpha   90.00
_cell.angle_beta   90.00
_cell.angle_gamma   90.00
#
_symmetry.space_group_name_H-M   'P 1'
#
loop_
_entity.id
_entity.type
_entity.pdbx_description
1 polymer ?
#
loop_
_entity_poly.entity_id
_entity_poly.type
_entity_poly.pdbx_seq_one_letter_code
_entity_poly.pdbx_strand_id
1 'polypeptide(L)'
;MTTASASQVLQNYHQDLEAAINRQINLELYASCVYLFMSYYFDRDDVALKNFAKYFLHQSHEEREHAEKLMKLQNRRGGRIFLQDVKKPDRDDWENGQNAMEYALCLERSVNQSLLELHRLTYYLNEQVEAIQELGDHITNPHKMGAPGSGTAECLLDKRSLGHSES
;
A
#
# COMPACT_ATOMS: atom_id res chain seq x y z
N MET A 1 -24.00 7.25 19.37
CA MET A 1 -22.72 7.21 18.64
C MET A 1 -23.01 7.64 17.22
N THR A 2 -22.56 8.83 16.82
CA THR A 2 -22.76 9.39 15.49
C THR A 2 -21.86 8.64 14.50
N THR A 3 -22.47 7.90 13.56
CA THR A 3 -21.76 7.36 12.41
C THR A 3 -21.22 8.53 11.59
N ALA A 4 -19.90 8.72 11.57
CA ALA A 4 -19.30 9.74 10.72
C ALA A 4 -19.67 9.43 9.26
N SER A 5 -20.25 10.41 8.56
CA SER A 5 -20.61 10.22 7.15
C SER A 5 -19.33 10.02 6.32
N ALA A 6 -19.42 9.18 5.30
CA ALA A 6 -18.31 8.98 4.36
C ALA A 6 -17.86 10.32 3.74
N SER A 7 -16.57 10.42 3.42
CA SER A 7 -16.03 11.61 2.76
C SER A 7 -16.69 11.85 1.41
N GLN A 8 -16.98 13.12 1.08
CA GLN A 8 -17.63 13.49 -0.19
C GLN A 8 -16.80 13.14 -1.44
N VAL A 9 -15.49 12.95 -1.29
CA VAL A 9 -14.56 12.60 -2.38
C VAL A 9 -14.21 11.11 -2.44
N LEU A 10 -14.79 10.29 -1.55
CA LEU A 10 -14.52 8.86 -1.50
C LEU A 10 -15.20 8.15 -2.67
N GLN A 11 -14.41 7.65 -3.62
CA GLN A 11 -14.90 6.88 -4.76
C GLN A 11 -13.90 5.77 -5.11
N ASN A 12 -14.41 4.53 -5.20
CA ASN A 12 -13.63 3.33 -5.49
C ASN A 12 -12.33 3.23 -4.64
N TYR A 13 -12.46 3.36 -3.32
CA TYR A 13 -11.34 3.31 -2.39
C TYR A 13 -11.70 2.41 -1.22
N HIS A 14 -11.21 1.17 -1.27
CA HIS A 14 -11.55 0.13 -0.31
C HIS A 14 -10.88 0.39 1.05
N GLN A 15 -11.56 0.00 2.14
CA GLN A 15 -11.05 0.18 3.50
C GLN A 15 -9.72 -0.56 3.73
N ASP A 16 -9.51 -1.71 3.08
CA ASP A 16 -8.24 -2.43 3.16
C ASP A 16 -7.09 -1.65 2.55
N LEU A 17 -7.35 -0.92 1.46
CA LEU A 17 -6.35 -0.07 0.81
C LEU A 17 -6.06 1.18 1.67
N GLU A 18 -7.10 1.76 2.28
CA GLU A 18 -6.96 2.84 3.25
C GLU A 18 -6.08 2.42 4.44
N ALA A 19 -6.32 1.22 4.99
CA ALA A 19 -5.54 0.67 6.08
C ALA A 19 -4.10 0.32 5.64
N ALA A 20 -3.92 -0.22 4.44
CA ALA A 20 -2.61 -0.55 3.88
C ALA A 20 -1.75 0.70 3.66
N ILE A 21 -2.34 1.80 3.15
CA ILE A 21 -1.64 3.08 3.01
C ILE A 21 -1.23 3.63 4.39
N ASN A 22 -2.09 3.54 5.41
CA ASN A 22 -1.73 3.94 6.78
C ASN A 22 -0.54 3.13 7.33
N ARG A 23 -0.49 1.81 7.05
CA ARG A 23 0.66 0.98 7.42
C ARG A 23 1.93 1.40 6.68
N GLN A 24 1.84 1.64 5.38
CA GLN A 24 2.98 2.09 4.58
C GLN A 24 3.50 3.45 5.07
N ILE A 25 2.61 4.40 5.39
CA ILE A 25 3.00 5.70 5.97
C ILE A 25 3.84 5.52 7.23
N ASN A 26 3.44 4.61 8.13
CA ASN A 26 4.21 4.34 9.35
C ASN A 26 5.56 3.69 9.04
N LEU A 27 5.62 2.79 8.04
CA LEU A 27 6.87 2.17 7.61
C LEU A 27 7.86 3.18 7.01
N GLU A 28 7.41 4.13 6.19
CA GLU A 28 8.28 5.20 5.67
C GLU A 28 8.78 6.13 6.81
N LEU A 29 7.92 6.42 7.80
CA LEU A 29 8.33 7.18 8.97
C LEU A 29 9.35 6.43 9.83
N TYR A 30 9.20 5.11 9.96
CA TYR A 30 10.18 4.24 10.61
C TYR A 30 11.51 4.26 9.87
N ALA A 31 11.50 4.11 8.54
CA ALA A 31 12.71 4.17 7.72
C ALA A 31 13.42 5.53 7.84
N SER A 32 12.66 6.62 7.79
CA SER A 32 13.15 7.99 8.05
C SER A 32 13.85 8.09 9.42
N CYS A 33 13.25 7.53 10.48
CA CYS A 33 13.84 7.52 11.82
C CYS A 33 15.11 6.65 11.92
N VAL A 34 15.15 5.49 11.26
CA VAL A 34 16.36 4.65 11.21
C VAL A 34 17.51 5.40 10.55
N TYR A 35 17.27 5.99 9.38
CA TYR A 35 18.30 6.75 8.67
C TYR A 35 18.78 7.97 9.44
N LEU A 36 17.88 8.63 10.19
CA LEU A 36 18.27 9.71 11.08
C LEU A 36 19.23 9.21 12.17
N PHE A 37 18.93 8.07 12.77
CA PHE A 37 19.77 7.46 13.79
C PHE A 37 21.14 7.04 13.23
N MET A 38 21.19 6.46 12.03
CA MET A 38 22.44 6.19 11.31
C MET A 38 23.25 7.47 11.09
N SER A 39 22.61 8.54 10.63
CA SER A 39 23.28 9.81 10.38
C SER A 39 24.02 10.32 11.62
N TYR A 40 23.32 10.39 12.76
CA TYR A 40 23.90 10.88 14.02
C TYR A 40 24.91 9.93 14.64
N TYR A 41 24.83 8.62 14.37
CA TYR A 41 25.91 7.70 14.74
C TYR A 41 27.22 8.06 14.02
N PHE A 42 27.18 8.29 12.71
CA PHE A 42 28.38 8.61 11.93
C PHE A 42 28.92 10.03 12.19
N ASP A 43 28.12 10.90 12.80
CA ASP A 43 28.50 12.26 13.19
C ASP A 43 29.17 12.33 14.58
N ARG A 44 29.13 11.25 15.37
CA ARG A 44 29.84 11.17 16.67
C ARG A 44 31.33 11.45 16.51
N ASP A 45 31.97 12.04 17.52
CA ASP A 45 33.40 12.36 17.51
C ASP A 45 34.30 11.13 17.45
N ASP A 46 33.84 9.99 17.99
CA ASP A 46 34.54 8.72 17.99
C ASP A 46 34.34 7.86 16.72
N VAL A 47 33.46 8.28 15.80
CA VAL A 47 33.24 7.65 14.47
C VAL A 47 33.69 8.58 13.34
N ALA A 48 33.29 9.85 13.37
CA ALA A 48 33.75 10.96 12.54
C ALA A 48 33.66 10.75 11.00
N LEU A 49 32.67 10.01 10.50
CA LEU A 49 32.46 9.74 9.07
C LEU A 49 31.42 10.68 8.45
N LYS A 50 31.78 11.97 8.30
CA LYS A 50 30.88 13.05 7.85
C LYS A 50 30.10 12.77 6.55
N ASN A 51 30.71 12.08 5.59
CA ASN A 51 30.04 11.76 4.33
C ASN A 51 28.94 10.69 4.51
N PHE A 52 29.15 9.70 5.39
CA PHE A 52 28.12 8.75 5.78
C PHE A 52 27.00 9.46 6.53
N ALA A 53 27.35 10.34 7.48
CA ALA A 53 26.36 11.14 8.20
C ALA A 53 25.46 11.95 7.25
N LYS A 54 26.07 12.66 6.28
CA LYS A 54 25.36 13.43 5.25
C LYS A 54 24.50 12.54 4.35
N TYR A 55 25.01 11.39 3.93
CA TYR A 55 24.27 10.45 3.08
C TYR A 55 23.00 9.96 3.79
N PHE A 56 23.12 9.44 5.01
CA PHE A 56 21.96 8.94 5.75
C PHE A 56 21.01 10.06 6.19
N LEU A 57 21.50 11.28 6.43
CA LEU A 57 20.61 12.43 6.66
C LEU A 57 19.74 12.73 5.45
N HIS A 58 20.34 12.65 4.25
CA HIS A 58 19.61 12.84 3.01
C HIS A 58 18.55 11.75 2.81
N GLN A 59 18.91 10.47 3.00
CA GLN A 59 17.95 9.36 2.92
C GLN A 59 16.81 9.51 3.95
N SER A 60 17.11 9.95 5.19
CA SER A 60 16.09 10.22 6.20
C SER A 60 15.05 11.25 5.74
N HIS A 61 15.50 12.29 5.02
CA HIS A 61 14.61 13.30 4.46
C HIS A 61 13.81 12.75 3.26
N GLU A 62 14.40 11.94 2.39
CA GLU A 62 13.69 11.31 1.28
C GLU A 62 12.56 10.39 1.77
N GLU A 63 12.82 9.56 2.78
CA GLU A 63 11.77 8.71 3.35
C GLU A 63 10.67 9.51 4.06
N ARG A 64 11.02 10.65 4.66
CA ARG A 64 10.02 11.58 5.20
C ARG A 64 9.13 12.11 4.09
N GLU A 65 9.70 12.48 2.95
CA GLU A 65 8.93 12.92 1.79
C GLU A 65 8.04 11.81 1.21
N HIS A 66 8.50 10.54 1.21
CA HIS A 66 7.68 9.39 0.83
C HIS A 66 6.45 9.25 1.74
N ALA A 67 6.64 9.32 3.06
CA ALA A 67 5.53 9.30 4.02
C ALA A 67 4.52 10.43 3.75
N GLU A 68 4.99 11.66 3.51
CA GLU A 68 4.13 12.80 3.21
C GLU A 68 3.38 12.66 1.89
N LYS A 69 4.01 12.10 0.85
CA LYS A 69 3.36 11.80 -0.43
C LYS A 69 2.19 10.82 -0.24
N LEU A 70 2.37 9.79 0.58
CA LEU A 70 1.31 8.83 0.92
C LEU A 70 0.21 9.45 1.77
N MET A 71 0.54 10.31 2.74
CA MET A 71 -0.47 11.07 3.50
C MET A 71 -1.32 11.96 2.58
N LYS A 72 -0.68 12.66 1.62
CA LYS A 72 -1.38 13.44 0.60
C LYS A 72 -2.28 12.56 -0.26
N LEU A 73 -1.81 11.38 -0.68
CA LEU A 73 -2.61 10.41 -1.42
C LEU A 73 -3.85 9.95 -0.64
N GLN A 74 -3.68 9.58 0.64
CA GLN A 74 -4.77 9.16 1.53
C GLN A 74 -5.89 10.20 1.58
N ASN A 75 -5.53 11.47 1.82
CA ASN A 75 -6.47 12.58 1.87
C ASN A 75 -7.15 12.83 0.50
N ARG A 76 -6.38 12.76 -0.61
CA ARG A 76 -6.92 12.93 -1.97
C ARG A 76 -7.96 11.88 -2.33
N ARG A 77 -7.83 10.64 -1.82
CA ARG A 77 -8.79 9.56 -2.04
C ARG A 77 -9.96 9.58 -1.05
N GLY A 78 -9.98 10.53 -0.12
CA GLY A 78 -11.05 10.67 0.88
C GLY A 78 -10.90 9.77 2.09
N GLY A 79 -9.78 9.03 2.22
CA GLY A 79 -9.45 8.23 3.39
C GLY A 79 -9.11 9.08 4.62
N ARG A 80 -8.78 8.41 5.71
CA ARG A 80 -8.37 9.01 6.99
C ARG A 80 -6.99 8.49 7.36
N ILE A 81 -6.14 9.41 7.79
CA ILE A 81 -4.80 9.11 8.27
C ILE A 81 -4.92 8.67 9.73
N PHE A 82 -4.46 7.46 10.02
CA PHE A 82 -4.35 6.93 11.38
C PHE A 82 -2.89 6.60 11.66
N LEU A 83 -2.20 7.53 12.32
CA LEU A 83 -0.81 7.33 12.72
C LEU A 83 -0.72 6.34 13.88
N GLN A 84 0.33 5.52 13.84
CA GLN A 84 0.75 4.64 14.93
C GLN A 84 2.11 5.09 15.45
N ASP A 85 2.53 4.52 16.58
CA ASP A 85 3.86 4.74 17.11
C ASP A 85 4.94 4.41 16.06
N VAL A 86 5.92 5.30 15.92
CA VAL A 86 7.13 5.00 15.17
C VAL A 86 8.11 4.33 16.13
N LYS A 87 8.38 3.05 15.92
CA LYS A 87 9.27 2.29 16.80
C LYS A 87 10.71 2.78 16.64
N LYS A 88 11.48 2.71 17.72
CA LYS A 88 12.93 2.92 17.63
C LYS A 88 13.58 1.79 16.81
N PRO A 89 14.72 2.03 16.16
CA PRO A 89 15.50 0.96 15.55
C PRO A 89 15.84 -0.13 16.58
N ASP A 90 15.98 -1.36 16.12
CA ASP A 90 16.34 -2.53 16.93
C ASP A 90 17.81 -2.52 17.38
N ARG A 91 18.61 -1.57 16.87
CA ARG A 91 20.03 -1.41 17.16
C ARG A 91 20.32 0.01 17.62
N ASP A 92 21.14 0.12 18.66
CA ASP A 92 21.63 1.39 19.20
C ASP A 92 23.06 1.73 18.70
N ASP A 93 23.72 0.80 17.99
CA ASP A 93 25.05 0.96 17.41
C ASP A 93 25.12 0.26 16.04
N TRP A 94 25.89 0.82 15.10
CA TRP A 94 26.06 0.28 13.74
C TRP A 94 27.42 -0.38 13.51
N GLU A 95 28.32 -0.34 14.48
CA GLU A 95 29.71 -0.86 14.48
C GLU A 95 30.62 -0.20 13.44
N ASN A 96 30.24 -0.24 12.16
CA ASN A 96 31.01 0.31 11.04
C ASN A 96 30.11 0.67 9.84
N GLY A 97 30.69 1.32 8.84
CA GLY A 97 29.98 1.75 7.63
C GLY A 97 29.38 0.60 6.81
N GLN A 98 30.05 -0.56 6.76
CA GLN A 98 29.56 -1.71 5.99
C GLN A 98 28.28 -2.28 6.61
N ASN A 99 28.28 -2.49 7.93
CA ASN A 99 27.11 -2.99 8.66
C ASN A 99 25.92 -2.03 8.53
N ALA A 100 26.15 -0.71 8.59
CA ALA A 100 25.09 0.27 8.37
C ALA A 100 24.49 0.17 6.96
N MET A 101 25.32 0.00 5.93
CA MET A 101 24.86 -0.14 4.54
C MET A 101 24.13 -1.47 4.31
N GLU A 102 24.58 -2.56 4.94
CA GLU A 102 23.88 -3.85 4.90
C GLU A 102 22.51 -3.78 5.57
N TYR A 103 22.40 -3.08 6.70
CA TYR A 103 21.12 -2.83 7.35
C TYR A 103 20.22 -1.96 6.47
N ALA A 104 20.74 -0.85 5.92
CA ALA A 104 20.00 0.02 5.01
C ALA A 104 19.46 -0.77 3.81
N LEU A 105 20.28 -1.62 3.19
CA LEU A 105 19.85 -2.49 2.09
C LEU A 105 18.72 -3.45 2.50
N CYS A 106 18.80 -4.04 3.69
CA CYS A 106 17.74 -4.89 4.22
C CYS A 106 16.44 -4.10 4.47
N LEU A 107 16.55 -2.90 5.04
CA LEU A 107 15.42 -2.01 5.26
C LEU A 107 14.74 -1.64 3.94
N GLU A 108 15.49 -1.23 2.93
CA GLU A 108 14.97 -0.92 1.59
C GLU A 108 14.25 -2.10 0.95
N ARG A 109 14.78 -3.32 1.12
CA ARG A 109 14.11 -4.54 0.64
C ARG A 109 12.78 -4.76 1.36
N SER A 110 12.70 -4.51 2.67
CA SER A 110 11.45 -4.61 3.44
C SER A 110 10.43 -3.56 3.01
N VAL A 111 10.85 -2.30 2.82
CA VAL A 111 9.99 -1.22 2.30
C VAL A 111 9.44 -1.59 0.92
N ASN A 112 10.33 -2.00 0.01
CA ASN A 112 9.94 -2.41 -1.35
C ASN A 112 8.98 -3.62 -1.35
N GLN A 113 9.21 -4.61 -0.50
CA GLN A 113 8.31 -5.75 -0.37
C GLN A 113 6.91 -5.32 0.08
N SER A 114 6.82 -4.39 1.03
CA SER A 114 5.54 -3.82 1.49
C SER A 114 4.82 -3.05 0.38
N LEU A 115 5.56 -2.29 -0.44
CA LEU A 115 5.03 -1.61 -1.63
C LEU A 115 4.50 -2.59 -2.69
N LEU A 116 5.19 -3.72 -2.91
CA LEU A 116 4.72 -4.77 -3.82
C LEU A 116 3.42 -5.41 -3.34
N GLU A 117 3.27 -5.63 -2.04
CA GLU A 117 2.04 -6.15 -1.43
C GLU A 117 0.90 -5.13 -1.56
N LEU A 118 1.18 -3.85 -1.32
CA LEU A 118 0.22 -2.76 -1.54
C LEU A 118 -0.23 -2.71 -3.00
N HIS A 119 0.69 -2.82 -3.95
CA HIS A 119 0.37 -2.84 -5.38
C HIS A 119 -0.49 -4.05 -5.75
N ARG A 120 -0.16 -5.26 -5.25
CA ARG A 120 -0.97 -6.46 -5.47
C ARG A 120 -2.40 -6.29 -4.95
N LEU A 121 -2.57 -5.65 -3.79
CA LEU A 121 -3.90 -5.36 -3.24
C LEU A 121 -4.69 -4.44 -4.17
N THR A 122 -4.06 -3.39 -4.72
CA THR A 122 -4.74 -2.50 -5.67
C THR A 122 -5.18 -3.22 -6.95
N TYR A 123 -4.36 -4.15 -7.43
CA TYR A 123 -4.66 -4.95 -8.61
C TYR A 123 -5.85 -5.89 -8.37
N TYR A 124 -5.84 -6.64 -7.26
CA TYR A 124 -6.93 -7.55 -6.91
C TYR A 124 -8.26 -6.82 -6.68
N LEU A 125 -8.22 -5.66 -6.02
CA LEU A 125 -9.43 -4.85 -5.82
C LEU A 125 -10.02 -4.35 -7.15
N ASN A 126 -9.17 -4.02 -8.13
CA ASN A 126 -9.64 -3.66 -9.46
C ASN A 126 -10.29 -4.84 -10.18
N GLU A 127 -9.68 -6.03 -10.16
CA GLU A 127 -10.28 -7.25 -10.74
C GLU A 127 -11.66 -7.54 -10.12
N GLN A 128 -11.81 -7.37 -8.81
CA GLN A 128 -13.09 -7.54 -8.14
C GLN A 128 -14.14 -6.51 -8.57
N VAL A 129 -13.74 -5.25 -8.81
CA VAL A 129 -14.64 -4.21 -9.32
C VAL A 129 -15.10 -4.54 -10.74
N GLU A 130 -14.20 -5.03 -11.59
CA GLU A 130 -14.51 -5.47 -12.95
C GLU A 130 -15.49 -6.65 -12.94
N ALA A 131 -15.26 -7.66 -12.09
CA ALA A 131 -16.17 -8.80 -11.93
C ALA A 131 -17.57 -8.39 -11.43
N ILE A 132 -17.64 -7.46 -10.47
CA ILE A 132 -18.92 -6.91 -9.99
C ILE A 132 -19.65 -6.17 -11.11
N GLN A 133 -18.93 -5.39 -11.92
CA GLN A 133 -19.51 -4.68 -13.04
C GLN A 133 -20.04 -5.64 -14.11
N GLU A 134 -19.29 -6.70 -14.45
CA GLU A 134 -19.73 -7.74 -15.38
C GLU A 134 -21.04 -8.41 -14.92
N LEU A 135 -21.10 -8.80 -13.65
CA LEU A 135 -22.32 -9.38 -13.06
C LEU A 135 -23.47 -8.37 -13.01
N GLY A 136 -23.20 -7.09 -12.74
CA GLY A 136 -24.20 -6.02 -12.76
C GLY A 136 -24.80 -5.77 -14.15
N ASP A 137 -23.97 -5.78 -15.19
CA ASP A 137 -24.38 -5.66 -16.59
C ASP A 137 -25.25 -6.84 -17.02
N HIS A 138 -24.91 -8.04 -16.55
CA HIS A 138 -25.68 -9.26 -16.75
C HIS A 138 -27.09 -9.20 -16.16
N ILE A 139 -27.22 -8.68 -14.94
CA ILE A 139 -28.54 -8.48 -14.28
C ILE A 139 -29.35 -7.39 -15.00
N THR A 140 -28.71 -6.29 -15.39
CA THR A 140 -29.39 -5.11 -15.94
C THR A 140 -29.87 -5.32 -17.38
N ASN A 141 -29.17 -6.15 -18.16
CA ASN A 141 -29.50 -6.41 -19.57
C ASN A 141 -29.78 -7.89 -19.85
N PRO A 142 -30.93 -8.43 -19.39
CA PRO A 142 -31.29 -9.83 -19.59
C PRO A 142 -31.51 -10.21 -21.07
N HIS A 143 -31.53 -9.25 -22.00
CA HIS A 143 -31.58 -9.51 -23.45
C HIS A 143 -30.23 -9.89 -24.06
N LYS A 144 -29.08 -9.52 -23.48
CA LYS A 144 -27.80 -10.20 -23.80
C LYS A 144 -27.78 -11.65 -23.33
N MET A 145 -28.72 -11.99 -22.46
CA MET A 145 -28.81 -13.23 -21.70
C MET A 145 -30.01 -14.11 -22.10
N GLY A 146 -30.76 -13.72 -23.14
CA GLY A 146 -31.88 -14.50 -23.66
C GLY A 146 -32.97 -14.83 -22.62
N ALA A 147 -33.45 -13.86 -21.84
CA ALA A 147 -34.61 -14.09 -20.97
C ALA A 147 -35.94 -14.08 -21.78
N PRO A 148 -37.10 -14.62 -21.28
CA PRO A 148 -37.39 -14.78 -19.84
C PRO A 148 -38.29 -15.99 -19.42
N GLY A 149 -38.20 -16.36 -18.14
CA GLY A 149 -39.35 -16.89 -17.39
C GLY A 149 -39.57 -18.41 -17.34
N SER A 150 -38.67 -19.25 -17.85
CA SER A 150 -38.78 -20.70 -17.64
C SER A 150 -37.39 -21.32 -17.43
N GLY A 151 -37.29 -22.36 -16.60
CA GLY A 151 -36.02 -23.02 -16.23
C GLY A 151 -35.16 -23.54 -17.40
N THR A 152 -35.64 -23.43 -18.64
CA THR A 152 -34.82 -23.63 -19.86
C THR A 152 -33.87 -22.47 -20.17
N ALA A 153 -34.16 -21.23 -19.74
CA ALA A 153 -33.27 -20.09 -19.96
C ALA A 153 -32.00 -20.15 -19.08
N GLU A 154 -32.13 -20.61 -17.83
CA GLU A 154 -30.98 -20.88 -16.94
C GLU A 154 -30.11 -22.02 -17.48
N CYS A 155 -30.70 -23.07 -18.06
CA CYS A 155 -29.96 -24.17 -18.68
C CYS A 155 -29.24 -23.74 -19.98
N LEU A 156 -29.77 -22.76 -20.72
CA LEU A 156 -29.10 -22.19 -21.89
C LEU A 156 -27.98 -21.22 -21.51
N LEU A 157 -28.12 -20.50 -20.39
CA LEU A 157 -27.11 -19.67 -19.74
C LEU A 157 -25.85 -20.47 -19.38
N ASP A 158 -26.05 -21.61 -18.73
CA ASP A 158 -25.00 -22.58 -18.37
C ASP A 158 -24.22 -23.06 -19.62
N LYS A 159 -24.93 -23.34 -20.71
CA LYS A 159 -24.31 -23.88 -21.95
C LYS A 159 -23.68 -22.86 -22.88
N ARG A 160 -24.11 -21.59 -22.89
CA ARG A 160 -23.64 -20.58 -23.86
C ARG A 160 -22.72 -19.51 -23.29
N SER A 161 -22.87 -19.13 -22.03
CA SER A 161 -22.15 -17.99 -21.46
C SER A 161 -21.12 -18.38 -20.41
N LEU A 162 -21.36 -19.46 -19.65
CA LEU A 162 -20.46 -19.92 -18.58
C LEU A 162 -19.58 -21.10 -18.99
N GLY A 163 -19.91 -21.77 -20.09
CA GLY A 163 -19.10 -22.84 -20.64
C GLY A 163 -17.96 -22.31 -21.50
N HIS A 164 -16.90 -21.77 -20.90
CA HIS A 164 -15.52 -21.84 -21.43
C HIS A 164 -14.54 -21.84 -20.25
N SER A 165 -14.18 -23.05 -19.84
CA SER A 165 -13.08 -23.32 -18.92
C SER A 165 -12.29 -24.52 -19.43
N GLU A 166 -11.85 -24.50 -20.69
CA GLU A 166 -10.78 -25.40 -21.17
C GLU A 166 -9.96 -24.71 -22.26
N SER A 167 -8.85 -24.08 -21.88
CA SER A 167 -7.49 -24.20 -22.46
C SER A 167 -6.52 -23.30 -21.71
#